data_AF-A0A0T9N1Q4-F1
#
_entry.id   AF-A0A0T9N1Q4-F1
#
_cell.length_a   1.000
_cell.length_b   1.000
_cell.length_c   1.000
_cell.angle_alpha   90.00
_cell.angle_beta   90.00
_cell.angle_gamma   90.00
#
_symmetry.space_group_name_H-M   'P 1'
#
loop_
_entity.id
_entity.type
_entity.pdbx_description
1 polymer ?
#
loop_
_entity_poly.entity_id
_entity_poly.type
_entity_poly.pdbx_seq_one_letter_code
_entity_poly.pdbx_strand_id
1 'polypeptide(L)'
;MAFYFSSFEKRKPPLPLKTHWAIEFLWQSLAVAALILGANYIRWRWMNSLNYDALWYAIPLVMAETLAFIGSALFTINLWKVRDIPVPPVPETIDDCIAPEETQERRQIKVDLFIATYNEDVELVRLSIRDALAVTYPFPLDYRIHVLDDGKRSEMEAVAKEEGVNYLSRENNIGYKAGNLRHGLDMTDGDFIIICDADTRVFPTILTHTLGYFRDVDVAWVQTPQWFYDLPQGKRLPVWAKQKLGSAGYFIGKGIERLVGPLTVGHDPFFNDPQMFYDVILRRRNWANAAFCCGAASVHRREAIMQAALRRYVDSIEDEIEHYTGDVTDNETKADLVQAMLPHVIHDTEVMPYKFHVSEDIYTSIVLHGDPGRKWRSVMHPEIESKMLSPQDLLTWMIQRFKYAAGSMDIALHDRLFTSKRIKLSAIQKLMYGTTFWSYFACVWNTVFLIAPLIYLFTGIPPVSTYSSPFYLHFLPFMIVSELAFMFGTWGISAWDGKSSFLALFSMNLRALDTVLRGEKIKFHVTPKERQQGNFLSLVKPQLAIIGLTLLGLIWGAIQIAEGNIKDPSGFVINIFWGAANIAAMMPMVLAALWQPEHAESNLQEGS
;
A
#
# COMPACT_ATOMS: atom_id res chain seq x y z
N MET A 1 30.83 -4.06 -16.52
CA MET A 1 30.31 -4.62 -15.26
C MET A 1 28.83 -4.91 -15.52
N ALA A 2 28.38 -6.16 -15.45
CA ALA A 2 26.96 -6.45 -15.68
C ALA A 2 26.16 -5.84 -14.51
N PHE A 3 25.23 -4.93 -14.81
CA PHE A 3 24.38 -4.30 -13.81
C PHE A 3 23.56 -5.40 -13.11
N TYR A 4 23.40 -5.36 -11.78
CA TYR A 4 22.76 -6.44 -11.00
C TYR A 4 21.41 -6.89 -11.58
N PHE A 5 20.62 -5.96 -12.12
CA PHE A 5 19.28 -6.26 -12.64
C PHE A 5 19.27 -6.85 -14.06
N SER A 6 20.41 -6.87 -14.76
CA SER A 6 20.50 -7.41 -16.13
C SER A 6 20.05 -8.87 -16.23
N SER A 7 20.24 -9.67 -15.18
CA SER A 7 19.77 -11.07 -15.11
C SER A 7 18.25 -11.22 -15.09
N PHE A 8 17.52 -10.16 -14.74
CA PHE A 8 16.07 -10.19 -14.58
C PHE A 8 15.32 -9.65 -15.81
N GLU A 9 15.99 -9.02 -16.77
CA GLU A 9 15.37 -8.35 -17.93
C GLU A 9 14.46 -9.25 -18.78
N LYS A 10 14.74 -10.55 -18.81
CA LYS A 10 13.96 -11.53 -19.60
C LYS A 10 12.71 -12.03 -18.88
N ARG A 11 12.49 -11.66 -17.61
CA ARG A 11 11.31 -12.07 -16.86
C ARG A 11 10.06 -11.41 -17.45
N LYS A 12 8.93 -12.09 -17.31
CA LYS A 12 7.62 -11.60 -17.74
C LYS A 12 6.72 -11.41 -16.53
N PRO A 13 5.87 -10.38 -16.54
CA PRO A 13 4.89 -10.18 -15.48
C PRO A 13 3.89 -11.35 -15.43
N PRO A 14 3.32 -11.64 -14.26
CA PRO A 14 2.17 -12.54 -14.17
C PRO A 14 0.97 -11.95 -14.92
N LEU A 15 0.10 -12.82 -15.42
CA LEU A 15 -1.18 -12.39 -15.98
C LEU A 15 -2.11 -11.94 -14.84
N PRO A 16 -3.06 -11.03 -15.12
CA PRO A 16 -4.03 -10.60 -14.11
C PRO A 16 -4.81 -11.78 -13.56
N LEU A 17 -5.03 -11.80 -12.26
CA LEU A 17 -5.82 -12.85 -11.63
C LEU A 17 -7.22 -12.95 -12.28
N LYS A 18 -7.59 -14.16 -12.72
CA LYS A 18 -8.92 -14.49 -13.23
C LYS A 18 -9.61 -15.42 -12.25
N THR A 19 -10.64 -14.93 -11.57
CA THR A 19 -11.40 -15.71 -10.60
C THR A 19 -12.63 -16.31 -11.28
N HIS A 20 -12.81 -17.62 -11.14
CA HIS A 20 -14.01 -18.29 -11.63
C HIS A 20 -15.23 -17.91 -10.78
N TRP A 21 -16.40 -17.75 -11.38
CA TRP A 21 -17.63 -17.30 -10.71
C TRP A 21 -18.00 -18.16 -9.48
N ALA A 22 -17.72 -19.46 -9.53
CA ALA A 22 -18.00 -20.37 -8.40
C ALA A 22 -17.12 -20.06 -7.17
N ILE A 23 -15.88 -19.63 -7.38
CA ILE A 23 -14.97 -19.22 -6.30
C ILE A 23 -15.45 -17.90 -5.71
N GLU A 24 -15.87 -16.95 -6.54
CA GLU A 24 -16.45 -15.69 -6.09
C GLU A 24 -17.74 -15.91 -5.27
N PHE A 25 -18.62 -16.81 -5.73
CA PHE A 25 -19.84 -17.18 -5.02
C PHE A 25 -19.56 -17.86 -3.67
N LEU A 26 -18.60 -18.79 -3.64
CA LEU A 26 -18.16 -19.44 -2.40
C LEU A 26 -17.57 -18.43 -1.41
N TRP A 27 -16.70 -17.54 -1.88
CA TRP A 27 -16.16 -16.43 -1.09
C TRP A 27 -17.29 -15.58 -0.50
N GLN A 28 -18.23 -15.09 -1.31
CA GLN A 28 -19.32 -14.23 -0.85
C GLN A 28 -20.20 -14.94 0.18
N SER A 29 -20.53 -16.21 -0.05
CA SER A 29 -21.34 -17.02 0.87
C SER A 29 -20.63 -17.23 2.21
N LEU A 30 -19.34 -17.60 2.16
CA LEU A 30 -18.52 -17.80 3.36
C LEU A 30 -18.26 -16.48 4.09
N ALA A 31 -18.07 -15.37 3.38
CA ALA A 31 -17.86 -14.07 3.99
C ALA A 31 -19.13 -13.60 4.73
N VAL A 32 -20.32 -13.75 4.14
CA VAL A 32 -21.58 -13.44 4.82
C VAL A 32 -21.76 -14.33 6.05
N ALA A 33 -21.51 -15.63 5.94
CA ALA A 33 -21.57 -16.55 7.06
C ALA A 33 -20.56 -16.18 8.17
N ALA A 34 -19.33 -15.83 7.81
CA ALA A 34 -18.29 -15.37 8.74
C ALA A 34 -18.73 -14.10 9.49
N LEU A 35 -19.36 -13.14 8.80
CA LEU A 35 -19.85 -11.92 9.45
C LEU A 35 -21.02 -12.20 10.41
N ILE A 36 -21.94 -13.10 10.06
CA ILE A 36 -23.05 -13.48 10.94
C ILE A 36 -22.52 -14.20 12.19
N LEU A 37 -21.63 -15.18 12.00
CA LEU A 37 -21.01 -15.94 13.10
C LEU A 37 -20.13 -15.03 13.96
N GLY A 38 -19.38 -14.10 13.36
CA GLY A 38 -18.57 -13.13 14.06
C GLY A 38 -19.41 -12.15 14.88
N ALA A 39 -20.52 -11.65 14.34
CA ALA A 39 -21.46 -10.83 15.10
C ALA A 39 -22.06 -11.59 16.28
N ASN A 40 -22.40 -12.87 16.09
CA ASN A 40 -22.87 -13.74 17.15
C ASN A 40 -21.80 -13.95 18.25
N TYR A 41 -20.54 -14.19 17.85
CA TYR A 41 -19.40 -14.33 18.75
C TYR A 41 -19.15 -13.04 19.54
N ILE A 42 -19.04 -11.87 18.88
CA ILE A 42 -18.80 -10.58 19.53
C ILE A 42 -19.94 -10.24 20.51
N ARG A 43 -21.20 -10.49 20.12
CA ARG A 43 -22.35 -10.31 21.02
C ARG A 43 -22.21 -11.18 22.27
N TRP A 44 -21.91 -12.47 22.11
CA TRP A 44 -21.69 -13.37 23.23
C TRP A 44 -20.50 -12.92 24.10
N ARG A 45 -19.44 -12.41 23.47
CA ARG A 45 -18.25 -11.93 24.16
C ARG A 45 -18.61 -10.84 25.17
N TRP A 46 -19.33 -9.81 24.73
CA TRP A 46 -19.79 -8.69 25.55
C TRP A 46 -20.82 -9.09 26.61
N MET A 47 -21.75 -10.00 26.30
CA MET A 47 -22.90 -10.27 27.16
C MET A 47 -22.67 -11.36 28.21
N ASN A 48 -21.85 -12.37 27.90
CA ASN A 48 -21.87 -13.62 28.66
C ASN A 48 -20.49 -14.15 29.06
N SER A 49 -19.41 -13.67 28.43
CA SER A 49 -18.11 -14.32 28.56
C SER A 49 -17.05 -13.54 29.32
N LEU A 50 -17.28 -12.26 29.62
CA LEU A 50 -16.26 -11.42 30.26
C LEU A 50 -15.87 -11.98 31.63
N ASN A 51 -14.57 -12.03 31.90
CA ASN A 51 -14.08 -12.28 33.24
C ASN A 51 -14.20 -11.00 34.09
N TYR A 52 -15.21 -10.96 34.96
CA TYR A 52 -15.47 -9.82 35.83
C TYR A 52 -14.39 -9.60 36.89
N ASP A 53 -13.64 -10.64 37.26
CA ASP A 53 -12.52 -10.53 38.20
C ASP A 53 -11.27 -9.92 37.53
N ALA A 54 -11.24 -9.85 36.20
CA ALA A 54 -10.12 -9.38 35.40
C ALA A 54 -10.55 -8.40 34.29
N LEU A 55 -11.44 -7.44 34.60
CA LEU A 55 -11.96 -6.48 33.62
C LEU A 55 -10.86 -5.66 32.92
N TRP A 56 -9.77 -5.36 33.62
CA TRP A 56 -8.60 -4.65 33.06
C TRP A 56 -7.96 -5.40 31.89
N TYR A 57 -8.14 -6.72 31.80
CA TYR A 57 -7.67 -7.57 30.73
C TYR A 57 -8.80 -7.94 29.75
N ALA A 58 -9.99 -8.27 30.27
CA ALA A 58 -11.12 -8.69 29.47
C ALA A 58 -11.67 -7.57 28.56
N ILE A 59 -11.76 -6.32 29.06
CA ILE A 59 -12.30 -5.18 28.31
C ILE A 59 -11.40 -4.82 27.11
N PRO A 60 -10.09 -4.59 27.27
CA PRO A 60 -9.23 -4.30 26.13
C PRO A 60 -9.25 -5.40 25.07
N LEU A 61 -9.31 -6.68 25.49
CA LEU A 61 -9.37 -7.78 24.53
C LEU A 61 -10.68 -7.79 23.73
N VAL A 62 -11.84 -7.67 24.38
CA VAL A 62 -13.13 -7.67 23.64
C VAL A 62 -13.27 -6.42 22.75
N MET A 63 -12.71 -5.28 23.16
CA MET A 63 -12.62 -4.10 22.31
C MET A 63 -11.74 -4.36 21.09
N ALA A 64 -10.56 -4.96 21.27
CA ALA A 64 -9.67 -5.35 20.19
C ALA A 64 -10.35 -6.32 19.21
N GLU A 65 -11.06 -7.34 19.72
CA GLU A 65 -11.86 -8.27 18.91
C GLU A 65 -12.96 -7.55 18.14
N THR A 66 -13.64 -6.57 18.75
CA THR A 66 -14.68 -5.77 18.10
C THR A 66 -14.11 -4.90 16.97
N LEU A 67 -12.97 -4.24 17.19
CA LEU A 67 -12.30 -3.43 16.17
C LEU A 67 -11.78 -4.28 15.01
N ALA A 68 -11.24 -5.46 15.30
CA ALA A 68 -10.82 -6.42 14.29
C ALA A 68 -12.02 -6.92 13.47
N PHE A 69 -13.16 -7.19 14.11
CA PHE A 69 -14.39 -7.61 13.43
C PHE A 69 -14.95 -6.51 12.50
N ILE A 70 -14.92 -5.24 12.93
CA ILE A 70 -15.24 -4.10 12.05
C ILE A 70 -14.29 -4.09 10.85
N GLY A 71 -12.99 -4.31 11.08
CA GLY A 71 -11.99 -4.42 10.01
C GLY A 71 -12.30 -5.56 9.03
N SER A 72 -12.74 -6.73 9.52
CA SER A 72 -13.18 -7.84 8.68
C SER A 72 -14.39 -7.47 7.82
N ALA A 73 -15.39 -6.79 8.39
CA ALA A 73 -16.55 -6.32 7.63
C ALA A 73 -16.15 -5.33 6.53
N LEU A 74 -15.30 -4.35 6.84
CA LEU A 74 -14.76 -3.38 5.87
C LEU A 74 -13.98 -4.09 4.76
N PHE A 75 -13.13 -5.05 5.11
CA PHE A 75 -12.36 -5.84 4.15
C PHE A 75 -13.26 -6.68 3.24
N THR A 76 -14.29 -7.32 3.79
CA THR A 76 -15.30 -8.06 3.00
C THR A 76 -16.00 -7.16 1.99
N ILE A 77 -16.38 -5.94 2.39
CA ILE A 77 -17.04 -4.99 1.48
C ILE A 77 -16.08 -4.54 0.38
N ASN A 78 -14.81 -4.27 0.72
CA ASN A 78 -13.78 -3.94 -0.28
C ASN A 78 -13.58 -5.07 -1.30
N LEU A 79 -13.61 -6.32 -0.86
CA LEU A 79 -13.42 -7.50 -1.70
C LEU A 79 -14.72 -8.00 -2.37
N TRP A 80 -15.84 -7.29 -2.24
CA TRP A 80 -17.15 -7.86 -2.55
C TRP A 80 -17.29 -8.36 -4.00
N LYS A 81 -16.77 -7.61 -4.96
CA LYS A 81 -16.90 -7.92 -6.39
C LYS A 81 -15.73 -7.39 -7.22
N VAL A 82 -15.31 -8.15 -8.22
CA VAL A 82 -14.43 -7.68 -9.30
C VAL A 82 -15.30 -7.15 -10.43
N ARG A 83 -15.06 -5.91 -10.88
CA ARG A 83 -15.70 -5.34 -12.07
C ARG A 83 -14.67 -4.56 -12.87
N ASP A 84 -14.00 -5.28 -13.76
CA ASP A 84 -13.07 -4.64 -14.69
C ASP A 84 -13.84 -3.79 -15.69
N ILE A 85 -13.27 -2.64 -16.01
CA ILE A 85 -13.79 -1.75 -17.03
C ILE A 85 -13.22 -2.26 -18.36
N PRO A 86 -14.04 -2.59 -19.37
CA PRO A 86 -13.54 -2.99 -20.68
C PRO A 86 -12.68 -1.87 -21.27
N VAL A 87 -11.53 -2.22 -21.85
CA VAL A 87 -10.64 -1.28 -22.54
C VAL A 87 -11.37 -0.75 -23.79
N PRO A 88 -11.71 0.54 -23.88
CA PRO A 88 -12.30 1.09 -25.10
C PRO A 88 -11.25 1.17 -26.23
N PRO A 89 -11.67 1.35 -27.50
CA PRO A 89 -10.74 1.59 -28.59
C PRO A 89 -9.82 2.78 -28.29
N VAL A 90 -8.55 2.67 -28.67
CA VAL A 90 -7.58 3.76 -28.49
C VAL A 90 -8.04 5.03 -29.22
N PRO A 91 -7.94 6.22 -28.61
CA PRO A 91 -8.31 7.48 -29.26
C PRO A 91 -7.33 7.88 -30.37
N GLU A 92 -7.86 8.32 -31.51
CA GLU A 92 -7.05 8.77 -32.64
C GLU A 92 -6.62 10.24 -32.46
N THR A 93 -7.52 11.05 -31.92
CA THR A 93 -7.32 12.50 -31.72
C THR A 93 -7.86 12.94 -30.36
N ILE A 94 -7.46 14.13 -29.89
CA ILE A 94 -7.93 14.64 -28.59
C ILE A 94 -9.45 14.77 -28.52
N ASP A 95 -10.11 14.99 -29.65
CA ASP A 95 -11.58 15.09 -29.78
C ASP A 95 -12.31 13.84 -29.30
N ASP A 96 -11.63 12.68 -29.31
CA ASP A 96 -12.18 11.43 -28.77
C ASP A 96 -12.26 11.41 -27.23
N CYS A 97 -11.59 12.34 -26.56
CA CYS A 97 -11.37 12.36 -25.11
C CYS A 97 -11.88 13.63 -24.41
N ILE A 98 -12.45 14.57 -25.14
CA ILE A 98 -13.01 15.83 -24.62
C ILE A 98 -14.52 15.90 -24.90
N ALA A 99 -15.22 16.82 -24.27
CA ALA A 99 -16.64 17.00 -24.57
C ALA A 99 -16.81 17.53 -26.00
N PRO A 100 -17.86 17.14 -26.75
CA PRO A 100 -18.10 17.65 -28.12
C PRO A 100 -18.20 19.17 -28.21
N GLU A 101 -18.59 19.83 -27.12
CA GLU A 101 -18.69 21.29 -27.01
C GLU A 101 -17.32 21.98 -26.87
N GLU A 102 -16.29 21.23 -26.47
CA GLU A 102 -14.92 21.71 -26.27
C GLU A 102 -14.04 21.51 -27.51
N THR A 103 -14.56 20.80 -28.52
CA THR A 103 -13.87 20.57 -29.79
C THR A 103 -13.68 21.89 -30.53
N GLN A 104 -12.42 22.33 -30.61
CA GLN A 104 -12.04 23.54 -31.36
C GLN A 104 -11.37 23.18 -32.69
N GLU A 105 -10.29 22.41 -32.63
CA GLU A 105 -9.51 22.00 -33.80
C GLU A 105 -9.05 20.55 -33.64
N ARG A 106 -9.18 19.77 -34.71
CA ARG A 106 -8.74 18.38 -34.72
C ARG A 106 -7.22 18.32 -34.69
N ARG A 107 -6.67 17.92 -33.55
CA ARG A 107 -5.22 17.80 -33.33
C ARG A 107 -4.82 16.45 -32.75
N GLN A 108 -3.53 16.16 -32.87
CA GLN A 108 -2.92 15.00 -32.21
C GLN A 108 -3.02 15.13 -30.69
N ILE A 109 -3.10 13.98 -30.03
CA ILE A 109 -3.01 13.89 -28.58
C ILE A 109 -1.57 14.22 -28.19
N LYS A 110 -1.40 15.03 -27.13
CA LYS A 110 -0.10 15.29 -26.51
C LYS A 110 0.04 14.48 -25.24
N VAL A 111 1.16 13.79 -25.07
CA VAL A 111 1.46 12.98 -23.88
C VAL A 111 2.84 13.34 -23.35
N ASP A 112 2.90 13.77 -22.09
CA ASP A 112 4.15 13.96 -21.37
C ASP A 112 4.43 12.74 -20.48
N LEU A 113 5.61 12.12 -20.60
CA LEU A 113 6.09 11.13 -19.64
C LEU A 113 7.11 11.79 -18.71
N PHE A 114 6.80 11.80 -17.41
CA PHE A 114 7.67 12.33 -16.36
C PHE A 114 8.43 11.22 -15.66
N ILE A 115 9.76 11.32 -15.66
CA ILE A 115 10.66 10.46 -14.87
C ILE A 115 11.23 11.30 -13.72
N ALA A 116 10.69 11.12 -12.51
CA ALA A 116 11.16 11.86 -11.35
C ALA A 116 12.38 11.17 -10.72
N THR A 117 13.47 11.93 -10.54
CA THR A 117 14.72 11.43 -9.95
C THR A 117 15.35 12.46 -9.00
N TYR A 118 16.16 11.99 -8.06
CA TYR A 118 16.88 12.82 -7.09
C TYR A 118 18.34 12.37 -6.92
N ASN A 119 18.56 11.11 -6.56
CA ASN A 119 19.90 10.57 -6.29
C ASN A 119 20.13 9.18 -6.88
N GLU A 120 19.20 8.69 -7.70
CA GLU A 120 19.30 7.39 -8.36
C GLU A 120 20.40 7.40 -9.42
N ASP A 121 21.10 6.27 -9.58
CA ASP A 121 22.15 6.13 -10.59
C ASP A 121 21.68 6.54 -12.00
N VAL A 122 22.48 7.34 -12.70
CA VAL A 122 22.07 7.90 -14.01
C VAL A 122 21.90 6.83 -15.09
N GLU A 123 22.63 5.72 -15.01
CA GLU A 123 22.47 4.60 -15.94
C GLU A 123 21.23 3.77 -15.61
N LEU A 124 20.84 3.70 -14.33
CA LEU A 124 19.53 3.16 -13.96
C LEU A 124 18.40 4.00 -14.58
N VAL A 125 18.47 5.33 -14.46
CA VAL A 125 17.48 6.24 -15.06
C VAL A 125 17.49 6.14 -16.59
N ARG A 126 18.67 5.96 -17.21
CA ARG A 126 18.81 5.74 -18.67
C ARG A 126 18.01 4.53 -19.15
N LEU A 127 17.94 3.45 -18.36
CA LEU A 127 17.11 2.28 -18.70
C LEU A 127 15.62 2.64 -18.74
N SER A 128 15.16 3.47 -17.81
CA SER A 128 13.78 3.99 -17.80
C SER A 128 13.50 4.90 -18.98
N ILE A 129 14.45 5.76 -19.36
CA ILE A 129 14.36 6.60 -20.57
C ILE A 129 14.23 5.73 -21.83
N ARG A 130 15.05 4.69 -21.96
CA ARG A 130 15.03 3.81 -23.13
C ARG A 130 13.75 3.00 -23.27
N ASP A 131 13.23 2.48 -22.16
CA ASP A 131 11.94 1.79 -22.17
C ASP A 131 10.78 2.77 -22.47
N ALA A 132 10.87 4.02 -21.99
CA ALA A 132 9.93 5.09 -22.33
C ALA A 132 9.97 5.47 -23.83
N LEU A 133 11.16 5.49 -24.45
CA LEU A 133 11.33 5.72 -25.90
C LEU A 133 10.75 4.58 -26.75
N ALA A 134 10.63 3.38 -26.18
CA ALA A 134 10.07 2.21 -26.86
C ALA A 134 8.53 2.14 -26.79
N VAL A 135 7.87 3.12 -26.17
CA VAL A 135 6.40 3.23 -26.13
C VAL A 135 5.84 3.34 -27.55
N THR A 136 4.81 2.54 -27.83
CA THR A 136 4.17 2.47 -29.13
C THR A 136 2.73 2.99 -29.05
N TYR A 137 2.28 3.63 -30.13
CA TYR A 137 0.91 4.06 -30.28
C TYR A 137 0.49 3.93 -31.75
N PRO A 138 -0.72 3.45 -32.07
CA PRO A 138 -1.11 3.11 -33.44
C PRO A 138 -1.47 4.34 -34.28
N PHE A 139 -1.63 5.52 -33.67
CA PHE A 139 -1.97 6.78 -34.32
C PHE A 139 -0.88 7.83 -34.08
N PRO A 140 -0.83 8.92 -34.87
CA PRO A 140 0.09 10.02 -34.63
C PRO A 140 -0.10 10.63 -33.23
N LEU A 141 1.01 10.78 -32.49
CA LEU A 141 1.05 11.23 -31.11
C LEU A 141 2.21 12.22 -30.93
N ASP A 142 1.96 13.35 -30.26
CA ASP A 142 3.02 14.23 -29.76
C ASP A 142 3.44 13.72 -28.37
N TYR A 143 4.46 12.86 -28.36
CA TYR A 143 4.94 12.19 -27.16
C TYR A 143 6.30 12.72 -26.75
N ARG A 144 6.38 13.26 -25.53
CA ARG A 144 7.58 13.91 -24.99
C ARG A 144 7.97 13.29 -23.66
N ILE A 145 9.25 12.99 -23.50
CA ILE A 145 9.81 12.42 -22.28
C ILE A 145 10.59 13.52 -21.57
N HIS A 146 10.34 13.66 -20.27
CA HIS A 146 10.96 14.68 -19.42
C HIS A 146 11.54 14.02 -18.17
N VAL A 147 12.86 14.16 -18.01
CA VAL A 147 13.57 13.80 -16.78
C VAL A 147 13.46 14.98 -15.82
N LEU A 148 12.82 14.76 -14.68
CA LEU A 148 12.64 15.76 -13.64
C LEU A 148 13.65 15.50 -12.53
N ASP A 149 14.79 16.21 -12.53
CA ASP A 149 15.90 15.98 -11.60
C ASP A 149 15.97 17.00 -10.47
N ASP A 150 15.50 16.62 -9.28
CA ASP A 150 15.64 17.42 -8.04
C ASP A 150 17.08 17.36 -7.47
N GLY A 151 17.95 16.47 -8.00
CA GLY A 151 19.35 16.35 -7.63
C GLY A 151 20.27 17.36 -8.32
N LYS A 152 19.82 18.01 -9.40
CA LYS A 152 20.57 18.98 -10.20
C LYS A 152 21.91 18.43 -10.70
N ARG A 153 21.90 17.20 -11.23
CA ARG A 153 23.14 16.48 -11.56
C ARG A 153 23.49 16.71 -13.02
N SER A 154 24.65 17.30 -13.28
CA SER A 154 25.16 17.54 -14.64
C SER A 154 25.33 16.24 -15.45
N GLU A 155 25.62 15.12 -14.77
CA GLU A 155 25.71 13.80 -15.38
C GLU A 155 24.34 13.33 -15.89
N MET A 156 23.26 13.60 -15.15
CA MET A 156 21.90 13.24 -15.55
C MET A 156 21.43 14.09 -16.73
N GLU A 157 21.77 15.38 -16.75
CA GLU A 157 21.53 16.27 -17.90
C GLU A 157 22.26 15.76 -19.16
N ALA A 158 23.52 15.32 -19.01
CA ALA A 158 24.27 14.74 -20.12
C ALA A 158 23.59 13.47 -20.67
N VAL A 159 23.16 12.56 -19.80
CA VAL A 159 22.42 11.34 -20.21
C VAL A 159 21.12 11.69 -20.93
N ALA A 160 20.33 12.64 -20.40
CA ALA A 160 19.08 13.08 -21.03
C ALA A 160 19.33 13.63 -22.45
N LYS A 161 20.38 14.44 -22.61
CA LYS A 161 20.80 14.98 -23.90
C LYS A 161 21.28 13.90 -24.87
N GLU A 162 22.02 12.91 -24.39
CA GLU A 162 22.49 11.77 -25.19
C GLU A 162 21.33 10.91 -25.71
N GLU A 163 20.32 10.64 -24.88
CA GLU A 163 19.13 9.87 -25.26
C GLU A 163 18.08 10.74 -26.01
N GLY A 164 18.32 12.05 -26.15
CA GLY A 164 17.46 12.96 -26.90
C GLY A 164 16.14 13.31 -26.21
N VAL A 165 16.10 13.31 -24.88
CA VAL A 165 14.92 13.64 -24.06
C VAL A 165 15.09 14.95 -23.30
N ASN A 166 13.99 15.51 -22.80
CA ASN A 166 14.04 16.79 -22.09
C ASN A 166 14.58 16.59 -20.66
N TYR A 167 15.36 17.54 -20.19
CA TYR A 167 15.84 17.62 -18.82
C TYR A 167 15.26 18.87 -18.15
N LEU A 168 14.60 18.68 -17.01
CA LEU A 168 14.02 19.75 -16.21
C LEU A 168 14.58 19.65 -14.78
N SER A 169 15.02 20.79 -14.25
CA SER A 169 15.43 20.93 -12.86
C SER A 169 14.94 22.28 -12.33
N ARG A 170 14.83 22.43 -11.01
CA ARG A 170 14.27 23.62 -10.34
C ARG A 170 15.19 24.15 -9.25
N GLU A 171 15.02 25.41 -8.85
CA GLU A 171 15.94 26.05 -7.89
C GLU A 171 15.83 25.53 -6.46
N ASN A 172 14.63 25.14 -6.00
CA ASN A 172 14.39 24.65 -4.65
C ASN A 172 13.72 23.27 -4.66
N ASN A 173 13.93 22.49 -3.59
CA ASN A 173 13.39 21.13 -3.47
C ASN A 173 12.14 21.10 -2.58
N ILE A 174 11.37 22.19 -2.54
CA ILE A 174 10.17 22.29 -1.71
C ILE A 174 9.12 21.30 -2.22
N GLY A 175 8.51 20.53 -1.32
CA GLY A 175 7.47 19.57 -1.68
C GLY A 175 7.97 18.27 -2.32
N TYR A 176 9.28 18.02 -2.34
CA TYR A 176 9.88 16.76 -2.83
C TYR A 176 9.34 16.36 -4.21
N LYS A 177 9.00 15.08 -4.42
CA LYS A 177 8.43 14.56 -5.67
C LYS A 177 7.20 15.33 -6.13
N ALA A 178 6.26 15.66 -5.23
CA ALA A 178 5.06 16.41 -5.58
C ALA A 178 5.39 17.82 -6.13
N GLY A 179 6.39 18.48 -5.54
CA GLY A 179 6.91 19.75 -6.05
C GLY A 179 7.65 19.62 -7.38
N ASN A 180 8.39 18.53 -7.57
CA ASN A 180 9.08 18.24 -8.83
C ASN A 180 8.08 18.02 -9.97
N LEU A 181 7.01 17.24 -9.72
CA LEU A 181 5.90 17.03 -10.65
C LEU A 181 5.18 18.33 -10.98
N ARG A 182 4.95 19.21 -10.00
CA ARG A 182 4.39 20.55 -10.24
C ARG A 182 5.27 21.34 -11.22
N HIS A 183 6.57 21.42 -10.97
CA HIS A 183 7.47 22.13 -11.87
C HIS A 183 7.46 21.54 -13.29
N GLY A 184 7.38 20.21 -13.40
CA GLY A 184 7.15 19.53 -14.69
C GLY A 184 5.85 19.99 -15.37
N LEU A 185 4.74 20.09 -14.64
CA LEU A 185 3.46 20.58 -15.17
C LEU A 185 3.54 22.04 -15.66
N ASP A 186 4.26 22.91 -14.94
CA ASP A 186 4.39 24.32 -15.30
C ASP A 186 5.19 24.52 -16.60
N MET A 187 6.08 23.58 -16.93
CA MET A 187 6.99 23.65 -18.09
C MET A 187 6.51 22.89 -19.32
N THR A 188 5.35 22.22 -19.25
CA THR A 188 4.89 21.27 -20.28
C THR A 188 3.39 21.41 -20.57
N ASP A 189 2.94 20.93 -21.72
CA ASP A 189 1.60 21.19 -22.26
C ASP A 189 0.84 19.93 -22.75
N GLY A 190 1.24 18.73 -22.30
CA GLY A 190 0.60 17.47 -22.66
C GLY A 190 -0.83 17.33 -22.14
N ASP A 191 -1.74 16.74 -22.92
CA ASP A 191 -3.11 16.46 -22.50
C ASP A 191 -3.17 15.41 -21.39
N PHE A 192 -2.30 14.40 -21.53
CA PHE A 192 -2.12 13.32 -20.57
C PHE A 192 -0.69 13.27 -20.06
N ILE A 193 -0.54 12.85 -18.81
CA ILE A 193 0.75 12.75 -18.12
C ILE A 193 0.94 11.32 -17.64
N ILE A 194 2.08 10.71 -17.97
CA ILE A 194 2.52 9.45 -17.37
C ILE A 194 3.51 9.75 -16.26
N ILE A 195 3.24 9.27 -15.05
CA ILE A 195 4.12 9.47 -13.90
C ILE A 195 4.94 8.21 -13.64
N CYS A 196 6.27 8.35 -13.68
CA CYS A 196 7.24 7.30 -13.41
C CYS A 196 8.19 7.74 -12.29
N ASP A 197 8.49 6.83 -11.37
CA ASP A 197 9.71 6.95 -10.55
C ASP A 197 10.94 6.69 -11.44
N ALA A 198 12.12 7.07 -10.95
CA ALA A 198 13.40 6.85 -11.60
C ALA A 198 13.63 5.39 -12.08
N ASP A 199 13.14 4.40 -11.33
CA ASP A 199 13.23 2.97 -11.64
C ASP A 199 11.94 2.38 -12.23
N THR A 200 10.93 3.20 -12.53
CA THR A 200 9.71 2.77 -13.22
C THR A 200 9.94 2.70 -14.72
N ARG A 201 9.97 1.47 -15.23
CA ARG A 201 10.22 1.17 -16.64
C ARG A 201 8.93 0.71 -17.30
N VAL A 202 8.34 1.57 -18.12
CA VAL A 202 7.06 1.31 -18.80
C VAL A 202 7.22 0.29 -19.93
N PHE A 203 6.16 -0.45 -20.22
CA PHE A 203 6.12 -1.33 -21.37
C PHE A 203 5.69 -0.59 -22.64
N PRO A 204 6.06 -1.09 -23.84
CA PRO A 204 5.66 -0.50 -25.11
C PRO A 204 4.16 -0.29 -25.28
N THR A 205 3.35 -1.04 -24.54
CA THR A 205 1.90 -1.12 -24.63
C THR A 205 1.15 -0.19 -23.68
N ILE A 206 1.84 0.57 -22.81
CA ILE A 206 1.20 1.34 -21.74
C ILE A 206 0.12 2.28 -22.27
N LEU A 207 0.39 3.01 -23.36
CA LEU A 207 -0.58 3.93 -23.96
C LEU A 207 -1.69 3.19 -24.72
N THR A 208 -1.36 2.12 -25.44
CA THR A 208 -2.35 1.32 -26.17
C THR A 208 -3.38 0.66 -25.26
N HIS A 209 -3.00 0.30 -24.04
CA HIS A 209 -3.88 -0.37 -23.09
C HIS A 209 -4.61 0.58 -22.15
N THR A 210 -4.17 1.85 -22.04
CA THR A 210 -4.71 2.80 -21.06
C THR A 210 -5.42 4.01 -21.66
N LEU A 211 -4.98 4.56 -22.81
CA LEU A 211 -5.56 5.81 -23.33
C LEU A 211 -7.03 5.68 -23.73
N GLY A 212 -7.48 4.47 -24.10
CA GLY A 212 -8.89 4.19 -24.40
C GLY A 212 -9.86 4.60 -23.29
N TYR A 213 -9.46 4.50 -22.02
CA TYR A 213 -10.33 4.84 -20.89
C TYR A 213 -10.68 6.34 -20.84
N PHE A 214 -9.83 7.22 -21.36
CA PHE A 214 -10.04 8.66 -21.35
C PHE A 214 -11.06 9.14 -22.41
N ARG A 215 -11.61 8.24 -23.22
CA ARG A 215 -12.82 8.53 -24.01
C ARG A 215 -14.02 8.83 -23.12
N ASP A 216 -14.03 8.30 -21.90
CA ASP A 216 -14.87 8.80 -20.83
C ASP A 216 -14.24 10.11 -20.31
N VAL A 217 -14.90 11.23 -20.62
CA VAL A 217 -14.43 12.58 -20.29
C VAL A 217 -14.28 12.79 -18.78
N ASP A 218 -14.93 11.97 -17.96
CA ASP A 218 -14.83 12.05 -16.50
C ASP A 218 -13.73 11.16 -15.92
N VAL A 219 -12.98 10.41 -16.73
CA VAL A 219 -11.81 9.67 -16.23
C VAL A 219 -10.64 10.64 -16.04
N ALA A 220 -10.22 10.78 -14.79
CA ALA A 220 -9.09 11.62 -14.39
C ALA A 220 -7.76 10.86 -14.42
N TRP A 221 -7.74 9.57 -14.06
CA TRP A 221 -6.53 8.75 -14.17
C TRP A 221 -6.81 7.26 -14.37
N VAL A 222 -5.80 6.59 -14.90
CA VAL A 222 -5.72 5.13 -15.04
C VAL A 222 -4.48 4.65 -14.30
N GLN A 223 -4.67 3.82 -13.27
CA GLN A 223 -3.59 3.15 -12.54
C GLN A 223 -3.34 1.77 -13.15
N THR A 224 -2.07 1.40 -13.30
CA THR A 224 -1.66 0.03 -13.66
C THR A 224 -0.96 -0.64 -12.47
N PRO A 225 -0.95 -1.98 -12.36
CA PRO A 225 -0.21 -2.66 -11.30
C PRO A 225 1.29 -2.42 -11.45
N GLN A 226 1.96 -2.18 -10.32
CA GLN A 226 3.41 -2.08 -10.26
C GLN A 226 4.00 -3.47 -10.05
N TRP A 227 4.98 -3.87 -10.86
CA TRP A 227 5.58 -5.20 -10.78
C TRP A 227 7.08 -5.13 -10.49
N PHE A 228 7.49 -5.75 -9.38
CA PHE A 228 8.89 -5.92 -9.06
C PHE A 228 9.46 -7.15 -9.77
N TYR A 229 10.30 -6.93 -10.77
CA TYR A 229 10.82 -8.01 -11.60
C TYR A 229 12.09 -8.65 -11.02
N ASP A 230 12.72 -8.03 -10.04
CA ASP A 230 13.97 -8.43 -9.39
C ASP A 230 13.78 -9.33 -8.16
N LEU A 231 12.54 -9.70 -7.82
CA LEU A 231 12.27 -10.50 -6.63
C LEU A 231 13.06 -11.82 -6.62
N PRO A 232 13.73 -12.16 -5.50
CA PRO A 232 14.38 -13.45 -5.36
C PRO A 232 13.36 -14.59 -5.52
N GLN A 233 13.66 -15.56 -6.39
CA GLN A 233 12.79 -16.72 -6.59
C GLN A 233 12.85 -17.70 -5.42
N GLY A 234 13.89 -17.60 -4.58
CA GLY A 234 14.16 -18.53 -3.49
C GLY A 234 14.54 -19.94 -3.95
N LYS A 235 14.72 -20.85 -2.99
CA LYS A 235 15.01 -22.26 -3.23
C LYS A 235 13.97 -23.11 -2.54
N ARG A 236 13.50 -24.19 -3.19
CA ARG A 236 12.58 -25.13 -2.55
C ARG A 236 13.16 -25.70 -1.26
N LEU A 237 12.32 -25.92 -0.26
CA LEU A 237 12.71 -26.36 1.08
C LEU A 237 13.59 -27.62 1.06
N PRO A 238 13.33 -28.69 0.27
CA PRO A 238 14.21 -29.85 0.18
C PRO A 238 15.61 -29.49 -0.32
N VAL A 239 15.70 -28.59 -1.31
CA VAL A 239 16.98 -28.19 -1.91
C VAL A 239 17.77 -27.34 -0.92
N TRP A 240 17.10 -26.37 -0.28
CA TRP A 240 17.69 -25.55 0.76
C TRP A 240 18.14 -26.39 1.97
N ALA A 241 17.29 -27.30 2.45
CA ALA A 241 17.60 -28.19 3.56
C ALA A 241 18.74 -29.16 3.22
N LYS A 242 18.85 -29.60 1.96
CA LYS A 242 19.97 -30.42 1.48
C LYS A 242 21.30 -29.69 1.63
N GLN A 243 21.35 -28.39 1.34
CA GLN A 243 22.58 -27.59 1.46
C GLN A 243 23.04 -27.44 2.92
N LYS A 244 22.11 -27.44 3.89
CA LYS A 244 22.42 -27.30 5.31
C LYS A 244 22.67 -28.63 6.03
N LEU A 245 21.90 -29.68 5.70
CA LEU A 245 21.85 -30.95 6.43
C LEU A 245 22.10 -32.19 5.54
N GLY A 246 22.61 -31.99 4.32
CA GLY A 246 22.91 -33.07 3.38
C GLY A 246 21.66 -33.85 2.93
N SER A 247 21.86 -35.11 2.52
CA SER A 247 20.77 -35.95 2.00
C SER A 247 19.62 -36.15 2.99
N ALA A 248 19.90 -36.20 4.29
CA ALA A 248 18.87 -36.28 5.33
C ALA A 248 17.96 -35.03 5.30
N GLY A 249 18.54 -33.84 5.16
CA GLY A 249 17.80 -32.59 5.00
C GLY A 249 16.87 -32.58 3.79
N TYR A 250 17.30 -33.16 2.67
CA TYR A 250 16.45 -33.28 1.47
C TYR A 250 15.19 -34.11 1.74
N PHE A 251 15.33 -35.28 2.37
CA PHE A 251 14.19 -36.14 2.69
C PHE A 251 13.27 -35.51 3.74
N ILE A 252 13.82 -34.83 4.75
CA ILE A 252 13.04 -34.06 5.73
C ILE A 252 12.25 -32.96 5.03
N GLY A 253 12.91 -32.12 4.22
CA GLY A 253 12.25 -31.05 3.49
C GLY A 253 11.17 -31.57 2.55
N LYS A 254 11.40 -32.70 1.87
CA LYS A 254 10.41 -33.35 1.01
C LYS A 254 9.23 -33.92 1.81
N GLY A 255 9.49 -34.42 3.02
CA GLY A 255 8.45 -34.86 3.96
C GLY A 255 7.56 -33.70 4.39
N ILE A 256 8.16 -32.56 4.76
CA ILE A 256 7.43 -31.34 5.13
C ILE A 256 6.60 -30.83 3.95
N GLU A 257 7.19 -30.75 2.75
CA GLU A 257 6.45 -30.28 1.57
C GLU A 257 5.28 -31.19 1.18
N ARG A 258 5.33 -32.48 1.48
CA ARG A 258 4.18 -33.39 1.28
C ARG A 258 3.02 -33.11 2.23
N LEU A 259 3.31 -32.62 3.43
CA LEU A 259 2.29 -32.31 4.44
C LEU A 259 1.71 -30.91 4.26
N VAL A 260 2.57 -29.93 3.96
CA VAL A 260 2.21 -28.50 3.99
C VAL A 260 2.06 -27.91 2.57
N GLY A 261 2.54 -28.62 1.54
CA GLY A 261 2.63 -28.10 0.18
C GLY A 261 4.03 -27.57 -0.15
N PRO A 262 4.26 -27.09 -1.39
CA PRO A 262 5.55 -26.57 -1.81
C PRO A 262 5.95 -25.36 -0.97
N LEU A 263 7.17 -25.38 -0.43
CA LEU A 263 7.71 -24.30 0.40
C LEU A 263 9.00 -23.79 -0.24
N THR A 264 9.10 -22.47 -0.39
CA THR A 264 10.25 -21.83 -1.01
C THR A 264 10.92 -20.91 0.00
N VAL A 265 12.16 -21.23 0.36
CA VAL A 265 12.95 -20.47 1.33
C VAL A 265 13.70 -19.36 0.61
N GLY A 266 13.60 -18.14 1.13
CA GLY A 266 14.24 -16.95 0.56
C GLY A 266 13.56 -16.43 -0.71
N HIS A 267 12.33 -16.88 -0.99
CA HIS A 267 11.47 -16.21 -1.95
C HIS A 267 10.96 -14.91 -1.34
N ASP A 268 11.06 -13.81 -2.07
CA ASP A 268 10.61 -12.47 -1.65
C ASP A 268 10.72 -12.20 -0.13
N PRO A 269 11.95 -12.11 0.41
CA PRO A 269 12.19 -12.10 1.86
C PRO A 269 11.54 -10.91 2.58
N PHE A 270 11.19 -9.86 1.84
CA PHE A 270 10.61 -8.63 2.38
C PHE A 270 9.13 -8.45 2.02
N PHE A 271 8.47 -9.42 1.39
CA PHE A 271 7.07 -9.28 0.96
C PHE A 271 6.86 -8.04 0.09
N ASN A 272 7.74 -7.88 -0.89
CA ASN A 272 7.67 -6.81 -1.87
C ASN A 272 6.59 -7.05 -2.91
N ASP A 273 6.20 -8.30 -3.19
CA ASP A 273 5.19 -8.62 -4.18
C ASP A 273 3.86 -7.91 -3.88
N PRO A 274 3.45 -6.94 -4.74
CA PRO A 274 2.26 -6.15 -4.50
C PRO A 274 1.02 -6.78 -5.13
N GLN A 275 1.09 -8.01 -5.68
CA GLN A 275 -0.02 -8.63 -6.41
C GLN A 275 -1.30 -8.71 -5.58
N MET A 276 -1.20 -9.04 -4.28
CA MET A 276 -2.34 -9.03 -3.36
C MET A 276 -3.03 -7.65 -3.31
N PHE A 277 -2.25 -6.58 -3.33
CA PHE A 277 -2.80 -5.23 -3.33
C PHE A 277 -3.45 -4.90 -4.67
N TYR A 278 -2.76 -5.07 -5.80
CA TYR A 278 -3.29 -4.66 -7.10
C TYR A 278 -4.40 -5.57 -7.63
N ASP A 279 -4.24 -6.89 -7.58
CA ASP A 279 -5.18 -7.85 -8.19
C ASP A 279 -6.40 -8.14 -7.32
N VAL A 280 -6.27 -8.05 -5.99
CA VAL A 280 -7.35 -8.41 -5.06
C VAL A 280 -7.96 -7.18 -4.38
N ILE A 281 -7.13 -6.27 -3.84
CA ILE A 281 -7.64 -5.16 -3.02
C ILE A 281 -8.06 -3.97 -3.88
N LEU A 282 -7.17 -3.44 -4.73
CA LEU A 282 -7.36 -2.19 -5.47
C LEU A 282 -8.27 -2.37 -6.69
N ARG A 283 -8.07 -3.43 -7.48
CA ARG A 283 -8.91 -3.77 -8.63
C ARG A 283 -10.39 -3.95 -8.27
N ARG A 284 -10.68 -4.48 -7.07
CA ARG A 284 -12.06 -4.62 -6.55
C ARG A 284 -12.68 -3.28 -6.10
N ARG A 285 -11.98 -2.15 -6.23
CA ARG A 285 -12.53 -0.81 -6.01
C ARG A 285 -13.05 -0.14 -7.28
N ASN A 286 -12.83 -0.71 -8.47
CA ASN A 286 -13.29 -0.15 -9.74
C ASN A 286 -14.82 0.09 -9.74
N TRP A 287 -15.61 -0.85 -9.24
CA TRP A 287 -17.08 -0.70 -9.20
C TRP A 287 -17.54 0.45 -8.29
N ALA A 288 -16.72 0.82 -7.31
CA ALA A 288 -17.02 1.86 -6.33
C ALA A 288 -16.42 3.23 -6.72
N ASN A 289 -15.77 3.33 -7.89
CA ASN A 289 -15.02 4.52 -8.31
C ASN A 289 -14.06 5.01 -7.21
N ALA A 290 -13.28 4.07 -6.66
CA ALA A 290 -12.43 4.30 -5.50
C ALA A 290 -11.04 3.66 -5.64
N ALA A 291 -10.67 3.22 -6.85
CA ALA A 291 -9.29 2.85 -7.14
C ALA A 291 -8.44 4.13 -7.12
N PHE A 292 -7.44 4.19 -6.25
CA PHE A 292 -6.61 5.39 -6.10
C PHE A 292 -5.26 5.21 -6.80
N CYS A 293 -4.61 6.33 -7.16
CA CYS A 293 -3.28 6.35 -7.73
C CYS A 293 -2.24 5.96 -6.67
N CYS A 294 -1.19 5.25 -7.10
CA CYS A 294 -0.11 4.74 -6.25
C CYS A 294 1.25 5.37 -6.60
N GLY A 295 1.24 6.60 -7.11
CA GLY A 295 2.42 7.46 -7.29
C GLY A 295 3.29 7.15 -8.52
N ALA A 296 3.17 5.99 -9.15
CA ALA A 296 3.90 5.64 -10.37
C ALA A 296 3.10 4.65 -11.24
N ALA A 297 3.51 4.49 -12.49
CA ALA A 297 2.87 3.62 -13.47
C ALA A 297 1.38 3.96 -13.67
N SER A 298 1.11 5.25 -13.78
CA SER A 298 -0.23 5.81 -13.91
C SER A 298 -0.27 6.88 -14.98
N VAL A 299 -1.39 6.93 -15.72
CA VAL A 299 -1.67 7.94 -16.73
C VAL A 299 -2.74 8.86 -16.18
N HIS A 300 -2.56 10.18 -16.30
CA HIS A 300 -3.43 11.19 -15.73
C HIS A 300 -3.89 12.18 -16.80
N ARG A 301 -5.13 12.65 -16.70
CA ARG A 301 -5.65 13.77 -17.47
C ARG A 301 -5.18 15.08 -16.82
N ARG A 302 -4.45 15.90 -17.57
CA ARG A 302 -3.93 17.19 -17.06
C ARG A 302 -5.06 18.10 -16.58
N GLU A 303 -6.14 18.20 -17.36
CA GLU A 303 -7.32 19.00 -17.04
C GLU A 303 -7.86 18.70 -15.64
N ALA A 304 -7.97 17.41 -15.28
CA ALA A 304 -8.49 17.00 -13.99
C ALA A 304 -7.60 17.49 -12.84
N ILE A 305 -6.28 17.29 -12.98
CA ILE A 305 -5.28 17.74 -12.00
C ILE A 305 -5.34 19.26 -11.86
N MET A 306 -5.32 20.00 -12.97
CA MET A 306 -5.29 21.46 -12.96
C MET A 306 -6.59 22.07 -12.44
N GLN A 307 -7.74 21.49 -12.77
CA GLN A 307 -9.03 21.93 -12.24
C GLN A 307 -9.07 21.79 -10.71
N ALA A 308 -8.64 20.64 -10.19
CA ALA A 308 -8.55 20.41 -8.74
C ALA A 308 -7.54 21.36 -8.08
N ALA A 309 -6.40 21.61 -8.73
CA ALA A 309 -5.38 22.55 -8.27
C ALA A 309 -5.93 23.97 -8.13
N LEU A 310 -6.64 24.45 -9.14
CA LEU A 310 -7.22 25.80 -9.18
C LEU A 310 -8.32 25.98 -8.13
N ARG A 311 -9.19 24.98 -7.94
CA ARG A 311 -10.20 25.03 -6.87
C ARG A 311 -9.55 25.12 -5.50
N ARG A 312 -8.54 24.28 -5.26
CA ARG A 312 -7.82 24.28 -3.99
C ARG A 312 -7.05 25.58 -3.77
N TYR A 313 -6.51 26.17 -4.83
CA TYR A 313 -5.87 27.47 -4.79
C TYR A 313 -6.87 28.55 -4.31
N VAL A 314 -8.08 28.58 -4.87
CA VAL A 314 -9.16 29.45 -4.40
C VAL A 314 -9.51 29.17 -2.94
N ASP A 315 -9.68 27.90 -2.55
CA ASP A 315 -9.96 27.52 -1.16
C ASP A 315 -8.87 27.99 -0.19
N SER A 316 -7.59 27.97 -0.60
CA SER A 316 -6.46 28.43 0.20
C SER A 316 -6.48 29.95 0.39
N ILE A 317 -6.79 30.70 -0.66
CA ILE A 317 -6.97 32.16 -0.59
C ILE A 317 -8.11 32.50 0.37
N GLU A 318 -9.25 31.82 0.25
CA GLU A 318 -10.39 32.03 1.14
C GLU A 318 -10.05 31.73 2.61
N ASP A 319 -9.34 30.64 2.88
CA ASP A 319 -8.92 30.26 4.24
C ASP A 319 -7.95 31.29 4.85
N GLU A 320 -7.00 31.78 4.06
CA GLU A 320 -6.04 32.78 4.51
C GLU A 320 -6.73 34.12 4.79
N ILE A 321 -7.65 34.55 3.92
CA ILE A 321 -8.44 35.76 4.15
C ILE A 321 -9.31 35.61 5.41
N GLU A 322 -10.01 34.48 5.57
CA GLU A 322 -10.85 34.25 6.75
C GLU A 322 -10.02 34.17 8.04
N HIS A 323 -8.77 33.71 7.97
CA HIS A 323 -7.85 33.71 9.13
C HIS A 323 -7.62 35.11 9.70
N TYR A 324 -7.47 36.13 8.84
CA TYR A 324 -7.24 37.51 9.26
C TYR A 324 -8.52 38.31 9.48
N THR A 325 -9.62 37.91 8.83
CA THR A 325 -10.88 38.66 8.84
C THR A 325 -11.95 38.05 9.73
N GLY A 326 -11.75 36.83 10.24
CA GLY A 326 -12.72 36.07 11.03
C GLY A 326 -13.13 36.76 12.34
N ASP A 327 -12.23 37.54 12.94
CA ASP A 327 -12.46 38.27 14.19
C ASP A 327 -13.08 39.67 13.97
N VAL A 328 -13.21 40.12 12.71
CA VAL A 328 -13.79 41.42 12.37
C VAL A 328 -15.30 41.32 12.37
N THR A 329 -15.95 41.95 13.35
CA THR A 329 -17.41 41.89 13.53
C THR A 329 -18.18 42.89 12.67
N ASP A 330 -17.53 43.97 12.25
CA ASP A 330 -18.13 44.99 11.39
C ASP A 330 -18.04 44.57 9.92
N ASN A 331 -19.20 44.45 9.26
CA ASN A 331 -19.28 43.89 7.90
C ASN A 331 -18.64 44.80 6.84
N GLU A 332 -18.72 46.11 7.02
CA GLU A 332 -18.15 47.09 6.08
C GLU A 332 -16.62 47.06 6.17
N THR A 333 -16.08 47.13 7.39
CA THR A 333 -14.65 46.98 7.66
C THR A 333 -14.12 45.62 7.20
N LYS A 334 -14.89 44.53 7.40
CA LYS A 334 -14.52 43.19 6.93
C LYS A 334 -14.41 43.18 5.41
N ALA A 335 -15.39 43.74 4.69
CA ALA A 335 -15.38 43.80 3.23
C ALA A 335 -14.20 44.61 2.68
N ASP A 336 -13.92 45.78 3.26
CA ASP A 336 -12.79 46.63 2.87
C ASP A 336 -11.45 45.92 3.10
N LEU A 337 -11.31 45.24 4.25
CA LEU A 337 -10.12 44.47 4.58
C LEU A 337 -9.90 43.30 3.59
N VAL A 338 -10.97 42.54 3.29
CA VAL A 338 -10.92 41.47 2.28
C VAL A 338 -10.45 42.03 0.94
N GLN A 339 -11.01 43.15 0.48
CA GLN A 339 -10.66 43.76 -0.80
C GLN A 339 -9.21 44.26 -0.84
N ALA A 340 -8.69 44.79 0.28
CA ALA A 340 -7.30 45.22 0.38
C ALA A 340 -6.31 44.05 0.44
N MET A 341 -6.69 42.94 1.09
CA MET A 341 -5.83 41.76 1.25
C MET A 341 -5.80 40.88 0.01
N LEU A 342 -6.91 40.76 -0.72
CA LEU A 342 -7.07 39.81 -1.81
C LEU A 342 -5.94 39.84 -2.85
N PRO A 343 -5.46 41.00 -3.37
CA PRO A 343 -4.36 41.02 -4.33
C PRO A 343 -3.04 40.47 -3.77
N HIS A 344 -2.78 40.70 -2.48
CA HIS A 344 -1.57 40.23 -1.80
C HIS A 344 -1.63 38.72 -1.57
N VAL A 345 -2.77 38.22 -1.05
CA VAL A 345 -2.97 36.79 -0.81
C VAL A 345 -2.94 36.00 -2.12
N ILE A 346 -3.53 36.52 -3.21
CA ILE A 346 -3.45 35.90 -4.55
C ILE A 346 -2.00 35.79 -5.00
N HIS A 347 -1.20 36.85 -4.83
CA HIS A 347 0.19 36.88 -5.26
C HIS A 347 1.07 35.92 -4.45
N ASP A 348 0.85 35.82 -3.14
CA ASP A 348 1.68 35.04 -2.23
C ASP A 348 1.26 33.57 -2.15
N THR A 349 0.01 33.26 -2.53
CA THR A 349 -0.45 31.89 -2.66
C THR A 349 0.02 31.31 -3.98
N GLU A 350 0.55 30.09 -3.95
CA GLU A 350 0.93 29.37 -5.17
C GLU A 350 -0.09 28.28 -5.52
N VAL A 351 -0.34 28.08 -6.82
CA VAL A 351 -1.17 26.95 -7.30
C VAL A 351 -0.41 25.64 -7.08
N MET A 352 -1.03 24.68 -6.39
CA MET A 352 -0.42 23.39 -6.06
C MET A 352 -1.21 22.22 -6.65
N PRO A 353 -0.80 21.68 -7.82
CA PRO A 353 -1.43 20.53 -8.45
C PRO A 353 -1.44 19.26 -7.58
N TYR A 354 -0.35 19.05 -6.85
CA TYR A 354 -0.20 17.94 -5.91
C TYR A 354 0.03 18.49 -4.51
N LYS A 355 -0.59 17.88 -3.48
CA LYS A 355 -0.33 18.26 -2.08
C LYS A 355 1.12 17.90 -1.72
N PHE A 356 1.82 18.77 -1.01
CA PHE A 356 3.10 18.42 -0.40
C PHE A 356 2.89 17.52 0.82
N HIS A 357 2.68 16.24 0.56
CA HIS A 357 2.39 15.21 1.56
C HIS A 357 3.13 13.92 1.21
N VAL A 358 3.46 13.09 2.20
CA VAL A 358 4.20 11.83 2.02
C VAL A 358 3.42 10.83 1.16
N SER A 359 2.10 10.91 1.21
CA SER A 359 1.15 10.12 0.41
C SER A 359 0.32 11.08 -0.44
N GLU A 360 0.97 11.83 -1.34
CA GLU A 360 0.26 12.78 -2.20
C GLU A 360 -0.64 12.08 -3.20
N ASP A 361 -0.27 10.88 -3.61
CA ASP A 361 -0.93 10.02 -4.58
C ASP A 361 -2.38 9.67 -4.16
N ILE A 362 -2.55 9.08 -2.98
CA ILE A 362 -3.87 8.77 -2.41
C ILE A 362 -4.63 10.06 -2.07
N TYR A 363 -3.92 11.10 -1.60
CA TYR A 363 -4.55 12.38 -1.26
C TYR A 363 -5.16 13.04 -2.50
N THR A 364 -4.40 13.14 -3.58
CA THR A 364 -4.84 13.71 -4.86
C THR A 364 -6.02 12.91 -5.41
N SER A 365 -5.97 11.58 -5.29
CA SER A 365 -7.09 10.71 -5.66
C SER A 365 -8.37 11.04 -4.88
N ILE A 366 -8.26 11.29 -3.57
CA ILE A 366 -9.40 11.67 -2.72
C ILE A 366 -9.98 13.02 -3.13
N VAL A 367 -9.11 14.00 -3.41
CA VAL A 367 -9.53 15.33 -3.86
C VAL A 367 -10.28 15.23 -5.18
N LEU A 368 -9.73 14.52 -6.16
CA LEU A 368 -10.35 14.37 -7.47
C LEU A 368 -11.69 13.62 -7.39
N HIS A 369 -11.74 12.48 -6.69
CA HIS A 369 -12.99 11.74 -6.50
C HIS A 369 -14.05 12.53 -5.72
N GLY A 370 -13.62 13.44 -4.85
CA GLY A 370 -14.48 14.28 -4.03
C GLY A 370 -14.72 15.66 -4.62
N ASP A 371 -14.30 15.95 -5.86
CA ASP A 371 -14.48 17.27 -6.45
C ASP A 371 -15.99 17.60 -6.58
N PRO A 372 -16.44 18.74 -6.01
CA PRO A 372 -17.85 19.08 -5.95
C PRO A 372 -18.44 19.54 -7.29
N GLY A 373 -17.59 19.99 -8.22
CA GLY A 373 -17.99 20.50 -9.54
C GLY A 373 -17.95 19.45 -10.64
N ARG A 374 -17.06 18.45 -10.53
CA ARG A 374 -16.96 17.33 -11.46
C ARG A 374 -16.56 16.07 -10.71
N LYS A 375 -17.41 15.04 -10.75
CA LYS A 375 -17.16 13.78 -10.02
C LYS A 375 -16.21 12.90 -10.82
N TRP A 376 -14.93 13.27 -10.82
CA TRP A 376 -13.90 12.54 -11.53
C TRP A 376 -13.91 11.05 -11.18
N ARG A 377 -13.51 10.25 -12.15
CA ARG A 377 -13.47 8.80 -12.09
C ARG A 377 -12.06 8.29 -12.27
N SER A 378 -11.84 7.10 -11.75
CA SER A 378 -10.58 6.39 -11.91
C SER A 378 -10.79 4.99 -12.46
N VAL A 379 -9.72 4.45 -13.03
CA VAL A 379 -9.68 3.08 -13.54
C VAL A 379 -8.44 2.39 -13.01
N MET A 380 -8.60 1.25 -12.35
CA MET A 380 -7.53 0.28 -12.18
C MET A 380 -7.51 -0.67 -13.37
N HIS A 381 -6.55 -0.46 -14.28
CA HIS A 381 -6.29 -1.37 -15.39
C HIS A 381 -5.71 -2.69 -14.85
N PRO A 382 -6.21 -3.86 -15.26
CA PRO A 382 -5.79 -5.12 -14.68
C PRO A 382 -4.40 -5.60 -15.13
N GLU A 383 -3.93 -5.23 -16.32
CA GLU A 383 -2.63 -5.71 -16.85
C GLU A 383 -1.47 -4.84 -16.37
N ILE A 384 -0.32 -5.49 -16.15
CA ILE A 384 0.93 -4.84 -15.75
C ILE A 384 1.53 -4.17 -16.99
N GLU A 385 1.68 -2.84 -16.93
CA GLU A 385 2.26 -2.03 -18.01
C GLU A 385 3.61 -1.40 -17.63
N SER A 386 4.20 -1.84 -16.53
CA SER A 386 5.53 -1.39 -16.10
C SER A 386 6.24 -2.43 -15.23
N LYS A 387 7.56 -2.32 -15.16
CA LYS A 387 8.41 -3.06 -14.22
C LYS A 387 9.22 -2.08 -13.37
N MET A 388 9.49 -2.46 -12.13
CA MET A 388 10.13 -1.62 -11.11
C MET A 388 11.13 -2.42 -10.29
N LEU A 389 11.97 -1.72 -9.53
CA LEU A 389 12.92 -2.34 -8.61
C LEU A 389 12.39 -2.42 -7.18
N SER A 390 12.59 -3.57 -6.55
CA SER A 390 12.22 -3.78 -5.16
C SER A 390 13.26 -3.18 -4.20
N PRO A 391 12.87 -2.88 -2.94
CA PRO A 391 13.81 -2.61 -1.86
C PRO A 391 14.80 -3.77 -1.66
N GLN A 392 16.10 -3.45 -1.64
CA GLN A 392 17.18 -4.45 -1.61
C GLN A 392 17.60 -4.89 -0.20
N ASP A 393 17.14 -4.19 0.84
CA ASP A 393 17.42 -4.49 2.25
C ASP A 393 16.25 -4.11 3.17
N LEU A 394 16.28 -4.66 4.40
CA LEU A 394 15.20 -4.49 5.36
C LEU A 394 15.05 -3.04 5.83
N LEU A 395 16.13 -2.27 5.96
CA LEU A 395 16.05 -0.88 6.43
C LEU A 395 15.33 -0.02 5.40
N THR A 396 15.76 -0.10 4.14
CA THR A 396 15.14 0.55 2.99
C THR A 396 13.66 0.20 2.89
N TRP A 397 13.33 -1.08 3.03
CA TRP A 397 11.96 -1.57 3.02
C TRP A 397 11.10 -1.02 4.18
N MET A 398 11.62 -1.05 5.42
CA MET A 398 10.91 -0.53 6.59
C MET A 398 10.67 0.99 6.51
N ILE A 399 11.62 1.75 5.96
CA ILE A 399 11.44 3.19 5.74
C ILE A 399 10.28 3.46 4.79
N GLN A 400 10.17 2.71 3.69
CA GLN A 400 9.05 2.86 2.75
C GLN A 400 7.71 2.52 3.42
N ARG A 401 7.62 1.38 4.11
CA ARG A 401 6.39 0.97 4.81
C ARG A 401 6.00 1.94 5.92
N PHE A 402 6.98 2.50 6.64
CA PHE A 402 6.74 3.57 7.62
C PHE A 402 6.13 4.82 6.98
N LYS A 403 6.66 5.26 5.82
CA LYS A 403 6.10 6.41 5.06
C LYS A 403 4.64 6.17 4.68
N TYR A 404 4.31 4.98 4.19
CA TYR A 404 2.93 4.63 3.84
C TYR A 404 1.99 4.62 5.04
N ALA A 405 2.43 4.03 6.17
CA ALA A 405 1.65 4.00 7.40
C ALA A 405 1.45 5.40 7.99
N ALA A 406 2.52 6.17 8.15
CA ALA A 406 2.48 7.50 8.73
C ALA A 406 1.65 8.46 7.86
N GLY A 407 1.87 8.49 6.55
CA GLY A 407 1.09 9.35 5.64
C GLY A 407 -0.39 8.96 5.60
N SER A 408 -0.73 7.68 5.61
CA SER A 408 -2.13 7.25 5.64
C SER A 408 -2.83 7.61 6.95
N MET A 409 -2.13 7.49 8.09
CA MET A 409 -2.66 7.88 9.40
C MET A 409 -2.78 9.41 9.53
N ASP A 410 -1.82 10.16 8.98
CA ASP A 410 -1.84 11.63 8.99
C ASP A 410 -3.07 12.16 8.26
N ILE A 411 -3.32 11.66 7.05
CA ILE A 411 -4.54 11.96 6.29
C ILE A 411 -5.79 11.58 7.09
N ALA A 412 -5.82 10.43 7.74
CA ALA A 412 -7.01 9.96 8.46
C ALA A 412 -7.33 10.81 9.71
N LEU A 413 -6.32 11.32 10.40
CA LEU A 413 -6.48 12.04 11.68
C LEU A 413 -6.58 13.56 11.50
N HIS A 414 -5.84 14.14 10.56
CA HIS A 414 -5.72 15.59 10.42
C HIS A 414 -6.52 16.16 9.26
N ASP A 415 -6.72 15.40 8.17
CA ASP A 415 -7.55 15.85 7.07
C ASP A 415 -9.04 15.56 7.35
N ARG A 416 -9.88 16.59 7.24
CA ARG A 416 -11.35 16.49 7.46
C ARG A 416 -12.06 15.83 6.28
N LEU A 417 -11.57 14.70 5.79
CA LEU A 417 -12.04 14.07 4.55
C LEU A 417 -13.52 13.68 4.57
N PHE A 418 -14.03 13.26 5.73
CA PHE A 418 -15.39 12.74 5.84
C PHE A 418 -16.42 13.81 6.20
N THR A 419 -15.96 14.96 6.71
CA THR A 419 -16.78 16.05 7.25
C THR A 419 -16.62 17.38 6.50
N SER A 420 -15.62 17.48 5.60
CA SER A 420 -15.40 18.67 4.78
C SER A 420 -16.58 18.94 3.85
N LYS A 421 -16.94 20.23 3.71
CA LYS A 421 -17.89 20.69 2.68
C LYS A 421 -17.24 20.78 1.29
N ARG A 422 -15.91 20.87 1.24
CA ARG A 422 -15.11 21.03 0.02
C ARG A 422 -14.85 19.69 -0.69
N ILE A 423 -14.79 18.58 0.05
CA ILE A 423 -14.58 17.23 -0.50
C ILE A 423 -15.88 16.42 -0.36
N LYS A 424 -16.54 16.14 -1.48
CA LYS A 424 -17.84 15.46 -1.57
C LYS A 424 -17.74 14.03 -2.08
N LEU A 425 -17.11 13.16 -1.29
CA LEU A 425 -17.09 11.72 -1.57
C LEU A 425 -18.47 11.07 -1.38
N SER A 426 -18.81 10.11 -2.25
CA SER A 426 -19.96 9.22 -2.05
C SER A 426 -19.78 8.32 -0.82
N ALA A 427 -20.88 7.79 -0.29
CA ALA A 427 -20.83 6.89 0.88
C ALA A 427 -19.92 5.68 0.65
N ILE A 428 -19.95 5.10 -0.55
CA ILE A 428 -19.12 3.94 -0.87
C ILE A 428 -17.64 4.32 -1.03
N GLN A 429 -17.32 5.48 -1.62
CA GLN A 429 -15.93 5.96 -1.68
C GLN A 429 -15.40 6.23 -0.28
N LYS A 430 -16.19 6.87 0.59
CA LYS A 430 -15.84 7.08 2.00
C LYS A 430 -15.50 5.75 2.69
N LEU A 431 -16.31 4.72 2.46
CA LEU A 431 -16.08 3.39 3.00
C LEU A 431 -14.78 2.76 2.47
N MET A 432 -14.50 2.86 1.16
CA MET A 432 -13.30 2.27 0.55
C MET A 432 -12.01 2.95 1.04
N TYR A 433 -11.98 4.28 1.09
CA TYR A 433 -10.86 5.02 1.69
C TYR A 433 -10.74 4.75 3.18
N GLY A 434 -11.87 4.76 3.90
CA GLY A 434 -11.94 4.42 5.32
C GLY A 434 -11.39 3.02 5.62
N THR A 435 -11.62 2.05 4.74
CA THR A 435 -11.06 0.70 4.85
C THR A 435 -9.54 0.70 4.77
N THR A 436 -8.95 1.50 3.87
CA THR A 436 -7.49 1.68 3.80
C THR A 436 -6.94 2.29 5.08
N PHE A 437 -7.58 3.32 5.61
CA PHE A 437 -7.10 3.98 6.83
C PHE A 437 -7.26 3.07 8.06
N TRP A 438 -8.40 2.37 8.18
CA TRP A 438 -8.69 1.45 9.28
C TRP A 438 -7.62 0.38 9.43
N SER A 439 -7.13 -0.19 8.31
CA SER A 439 -6.11 -1.25 8.37
C SER A 439 -4.79 -0.78 8.99
N TYR A 440 -4.42 0.50 8.87
CA TYR A 440 -3.21 1.04 9.50
C TYR A 440 -3.35 1.20 11.02
N PHE A 441 -4.55 1.53 11.52
CA PHE A 441 -4.83 1.55 12.96
C PHE A 441 -4.80 0.16 13.62
N ALA A 442 -4.71 -0.91 12.82
CA ALA A 442 -4.68 -2.27 13.34
C ALA A 442 -3.54 -2.57 14.29
N CYS A 443 -2.47 -1.80 14.23
CA CYS A 443 -1.38 -1.88 15.20
C CYS A 443 -1.86 -1.78 16.66
N VAL A 444 -2.96 -1.07 16.94
CA VAL A 444 -3.52 -0.93 18.29
C VAL A 444 -4.08 -2.26 18.79
N TRP A 445 -5.04 -2.86 18.07
CA TRP A 445 -5.65 -4.13 18.50
C TRP A 445 -4.76 -5.35 18.27
N ASN A 446 -3.90 -5.33 17.25
CA ASN A 446 -2.90 -6.37 17.05
C ASN A 446 -1.94 -6.45 18.24
N THR A 447 -1.56 -5.31 18.84
CA THR A 447 -0.73 -5.31 20.06
C THR A 447 -1.45 -5.99 21.22
N VAL A 448 -2.76 -5.77 21.37
CA VAL A 448 -3.57 -6.48 22.38
C VAL A 448 -3.58 -7.98 22.11
N PHE A 449 -3.76 -8.42 20.85
CA PHE A 449 -3.73 -9.85 20.50
C PHE A 449 -2.37 -10.50 20.72
N LEU A 450 -1.26 -9.76 20.52
CA LEU A 450 0.09 -10.26 20.77
C LEU A 450 0.39 -10.40 22.26
N ILE A 451 -0.12 -9.48 23.10
CA ILE A 451 0.11 -9.45 24.54
C ILE A 451 -0.86 -10.38 25.29
N ALA A 452 -2.08 -10.57 24.80
CA ALA A 452 -3.12 -11.31 25.51
C ALA A 452 -2.70 -12.75 25.89
N PRO A 453 -2.09 -13.55 25.01
CA PRO A 453 -1.58 -14.87 25.41
C PRO A 453 -0.49 -14.80 26.46
N LEU A 454 0.38 -13.79 26.41
CA LEU A 454 1.46 -13.61 27.39
C LEU A 454 0.91 -13.37 28.79
N ILE A 455 -0.14 -12.54 28.92
CA ILE A 455 -0.80 -12.30 30.21
C ILE A 455 -1.29 -13.62 30.80
N TYR A 456 -2.02 -14.42 30.03
CA TYR A 456 -2.49 -15.72 30.51
C TYR A 456 -1.33 -16.66 30.87
N LEU A 457 -0.31 -16.76 30.01
CA LEU A 457 0.81 -17.69 30.21
C LEU A 457 1.59 -17.40 31.50
N PHE A 458 1.79 -16.13 31.86
CA PHE A 458 2.51 -15.76 33.08
C PHE A 458 1.64 -15.71 34.33
N THR A 459 0.37 -15.32 34.21
CA THR A 459 -0.50 -15.07 35.38
C THR A 459 -1.51 -16.17 35.64
N GLY A 460 -1.82 -17.01 34.64
CA GLY A 460 -2.92 -17.97 34.68
C GLY A 460 -4.31 -17.33 34.62
N ILE A 461 -4.43 -16.00 34.51
CA ILE A 461 -5.71 -15.29 34.51
C ILE A 461 -6.34 -15.35 33.12
N PRO A 462 -7.54 -15.96 32.96
CA PRO A 462 -8.24 -15.97 31.68
C PRO A 462 -8.95 -14.64 31.40
N PRO A 463 -9.03 -14.18 30.15
CA PRO A 463 -9.84 -13.02 29.78
C PRO A 463 -11.34 -13.34 29.71
N VAL A 464 -11.67 -14.63 29.76
CA VAL A 464 -13.04 -15.15 29.70
C VAL A 464 -13.39 -15.84 31.01
N SER A 465 -14.64 -15.74 31.44
CA SER A 465 -15.12 -16.28 32.72
C SER A 465 -14.95 -17.80 32.83
N THR A 466 -15.10 -18.54 31.73
CA THR A 466 -14.76 -19.98 31.65
C THR A 466 -14.53 -20.40 30.20
N TYR A 467 -13.44 -21.14 29.94
CA TYR A 467 -13.20 -21.84 28.66
C TYR A 467 -14.08 -23.09 28.54
N SER A 468 -15.38 -22.86 28.46
CA SER A 468 -16.42 -23.90 28.45
C SER A 468 -16.88 -24.23 27.03
N SER A 469 -17.66 -25.30 26.84
CA SER A 469 -18.22 -25.67 25.53
C SER A 469 -18.90 -24.50 24.78
N PRO A 470 -19.65 -23.59 25.44
CA PRO A 470 -20.17 -22.38 24.80
C PRO A 470 -19.11 -21.52 24.10
N PHE A 471 -17.92 -21.34 24.69
CA PHE A 471 -16.84 -20.58 24.06
C PHE A 471 -16.48 -21.18 22.70
N TYR A 472 -16.23 -22.48 22.64
CA TYR A 472 -15.83 -23.16 21.41
C TYR A 472 -16.95 -23.18 20.35
N LEU A 473 -18.21 -23.29 20.77
CA LEU A 473 -19.37 -23.26 19.86
C LEU A 473 -19.58 -21.89 19.19
N HIS A 474 -19.19 -20.79 19.84
CA HIS A 474 -19.21 -19.47 19.24
C HIS A 474 -17.93 -19.18 18.44
N PHE A 475 -16.77 -19.55 18.99
CA PHE A 475 -15.46 -19.21 18.45
C PHE A 475 -15.05 -20.05 17.22
N LEU A 476 -15.12 -21.39 17.30
CA LEU A 476 -14.58 -22.25 16.25
C LEU A 476 -15.31 -22.11 14.91
N PRO A 477 -16.66 -22.09 14.84
CA PRO A 477 -17.34 -21.89 13.56
C PRO A 477 -16.99 -20.56 12.93
N PHE A 478 -16.95 -19.48 13.73
CA PHE A 478 -16.54 -18.16 13.26
C PHE A 478 -15.13 -18.18 12.67
N MET A 479 -14.16 -18.74 13.38
CA MET A 479 -12.77 -18.79 12.93
C MET A 479 -12.58 -19.62 11.67
N ILE A 480 -13.15 -20.83 11.62
CA ILE A 480 -13.03 -21.73 10.46
C ILE A 480 -13.65 -21.08 9.22
N VAL A 481 -14.87 -20.55 9.35
CA VAL A 481 -15.56 -19.91 8.21
C VAL A 481 -14.84 -18.63 7.78
N SER A 482 -14.27 -17.86 8.70
CA SER A 482 -13.46 -16.67 8.37
C SER A 482 -12.17 -17.03 7.62
N GLU A 483 -11.49 -18.09 8.03
CA GLU A 483 -10.28 -18.58 7.36
C GLU A 483 -10.59 -19.11 5.95
N LEU A 484 -11.66 -19.89 5.81
CA LEU A 484 -12.13 -20.35 4.51
C LEU A 484 -12.54 -19.17 3.63
N ALA A 485 -13.29 -18.21 4.17
CA ALA A 485 -13.64 -16.99 3.44
C ALA A 485 -12.36 -16.32 2.94
N PHE A 486 -11.39 -16.02 3.81
CA PHE A 486 -10.15 -15.35 3.41
C PHE A 486 -9.43 -16.11 2.28
N MET A 487 -9.30 -17.43 2.41
CA MET A 487 -8.69 -18.30 1.40
C MET A 487 -9.37 -18.18 0.02
N PHE A 488 -10.71 -18.22 -0.04
CA PHE A 488 -11.44 -18.08 -1.29
C PHE A 488 -11.45 -16.63 -1.81
N GLY A 489 -11.43 -15.64 -0.91
CA GLY A 489 -11.38 -14.23 -1.26
C GLY A 489 -10.09 -13.84 -1.98
N THR A 490 -8.98 -14.49 -1.62
CA THR A 490 -7.63 -14.26 -2.15
C THR A 490 -7.16 -15.41 -3.05
N TRP A 491 -8.10 -16.20 -3.56
CA TRP A 491 -7.80 -17.43 -4.29
C TRP A 491 -6.85 -17.19 -5.48
N GLY A 492 -5.74 -17.93 -5.50
CA GLY A 492 -4.70 -17.79 -6.53
C GLY A 492 -3.50 -16.93 -6.10
N ILE A 493 -3.57 -16.27 -4.94
CA ILE A 493 -2.46 -15.50 -4.35
C ILE A 493 -2.20 -15.99 -2.93
N SER A 494 -0.93 -15.98 -2.50
CA SER A 494 -0.53 -16.31 -1.14
C SER A 494 -1.14 -15.33 -0.13
N ALA A 495 -2.10 -15.84 0.65
CA ALA A 495 -2.71 -15.13 1.77
C ALA A 495 -1.73 -14.90 2.95
N TRP A 496 -0.75 -15.79 3.08
CA TRP A 496 0.12 -15.86 4.26
C TRP A 496 1.02 -14.64 4.38
N ASP A 497 1.55 -14.15 3.26
CA ASP A 497 2.48 -13.03 3.22
C ASP A 497 1.82 -11.74 3.71
N GLY A 498 0.57 -11.51 3.28
CA GLY A 498 -0.26 -10.42 3.78
C GLY A 498 -0.61 -10.55 5.26
N LYS A 499 -1.04 -11.74 5.71
CA LYS A 499 -1.42 -11.99 7.13
C LYS A 499 -0.25 -11.84 8.10
N SER A 500 0.88 -12.45 7.77
CA SER A 500 2.09 -12.39 8.60
C SER A 500 2.63 -10.98 8.68
N SER A 501 2.71 -10.26 7.55
CA SER A 501 3.12 -8.85 7.50
C SER A 501 2.20 -7.95 8.31
N PHE A 502 0.87 -8.16 8.22
CA PHE A 502 -0.12 -7.37 8.95
C PHE A 502 0.08 -7.43 10.46
N LEU A 503 0.46 -8.59 11.02
CA LEU A 503 0.74 -8.74 12.44
C LEU A 503 2.17 -8.31 12.79
N ALA A 504 3.17 -8.71 12.00
CA ALA A 504 4.58 -8.45 12.27
C ALA A 504 4.96 -6.96 12.22
N LEU A 505 4.22 -6.15 11.47
CA LEU A 505 4.47 -4.70 11.35
C LEU A 505 3.87 -3.87 12.50
N PHE A 506 3.30 -4.49 13.54
CA PHE A 506 2.64 -3.78 14.65
C PHE A 506 3.52 -2.69 15.28
N SER A 507 4.80 -2.98 15.53
CA SER A 507 5.72 -2.06 16.22
C SER A 507 6.10 -0.84 15.37
N MET A 508 6.26 -1.04 14.07
CA MET A 508 6.52 0.05 13.12
C MET A 508 5.29 0.93 12.95
N ASN A 509 4.11 0.33 12.78
CA ASN A 509 2.86 1.07 12.64
C ASN A 509 2.49 1.82 13.94
N LEU A 510 2.79 1.26 15.11
CA LEU A 510 2.66 1.99 16.39
C LEU A 510 3.57 3.22 16.44
N ARG A 511 4.81 3.09 15.98
CA ARG A 511 5.73 4.23 15.90
C ARG A 511 5.23 5.29 14.92
N ALA A 512 4.70 4.87 13.77
CA ALA A 512 4.09 5.78 12.80
C ALA A 512 2.90 6.53 13.42
N LEU A 513 2.04 5.82 14.15
CA LEU A 513 0.91 6.39 14.86
C LEU A 513 1.35 7.42 15.92
N ASP A 514 2.35 7.09 16.75
CA ASP A 514 2.89 8.01 17.75
C ASP A 514 3.50 9.27 17.11
N THR A 515 4.25 9.14 16.01
CA THR A 515 4.78 10.29 15.25
C THR A 515 3.66 11.21 14.76
N VAL A 516 2.59 10.64 14.18
CA VAL A 516 1.43 11.42 13.70
C VAL A 516 0.70 12.09 14.86
N LEU A 517 0.43 11.37 15.95
CA LEU A 517 -0.26 11.93 17.12
C LEU A 517 0.52 13.06 17.81
N ARG A 518 1.86 13.05 17.73
CA ARG A 518 2.72 14.14 18.23
C ARG A 518 2.76 15.35 17.30
N GLY A 519 2.21 15.26 16.08
CA GLY A 519 2.33 16.29 15.05
C GLY A 519 3.76 16.48 14.56
N GLU A 520 4.62 15.48 14.73
CA GLU A 520 6.00 15.56 14.26
C GLU A 520 6.04 15.53 12.73
N LYS A 521 6.78 16.47 12.13
CA LYS A 521 7.01 16.45 10.67
C LYS A 521 7.67 15.13 10.30
N ILE A 522 6.98 14.33 9.50
CA ILE A 522 7.52 13.08 8.95
C ILE A 522 8.76 13.44 8.12
N LYS A 523 9.95 13.21 8.67
CA LYS A 523 11.20 13.60 8.01
C LYS A 523 11.45 12.72 6.80
N PHE A 524 11.55 13.35 5.63
CA PHE A 524 11.87 12.72 4.35
C PHE A 524 13.36 12.39 4.27
N HIS A 525 13.78 11.33 4.94
CA HIS A 525 15.05 10.71 4.57
C HIS A 525 14.80 10.00 3.24
N VAL A 526 15.54 10.40 2.19
CA VAL A 526 15.55 9.69 0.92
C VAL A 526 15.97 8.25 1.21
N THR A 527 15.18 7.31 0.71
CA THR A 527 15.44 5.91 0.99
C THR A 527 16.73 5.53 0.25
N PRO A 528 17.75 4.98 0.92
CA PRO A 528 18.95 4.50 0.23
C PRO A 528 18.55 3.47 -0.82
N LYS A 529 18.93 3.67 -2.07
CA LYS A 529 18.70 2.69 -3.15
C LYS A 529 19.87 1.71 -3.29
N GLU A 530 21.00 2.01 -2.65
CA GLU A 530 22.10 1.08 -2.46
C GLU A 530 21.86 0.19 -1.25
N ARG A 531 22.13 -1.10 -1.43
CA ARG A 531 21.96 -2.11 -0.40
C ARG A 531 22.95 -1.89 0.73
N GLN A 532 22.45 -1.81 1.96
CA GLN A 532 23.28 -1.85 3.16
C GLN A 532 23.75 -3.29 3.45
N GLN A 533 25.05 -3.49 3.70
CA GLN A 533 25.59 -4.81 4.06
C GLN A 533 25.39 -5.11 5.55
N GLY A 534 25.04 -6.35 5.90
CA GLY A 534 24.96 -6.80 7.29
C GLY A 534 23.68 -7.57 7.63
N ASN A 535 23.39 -7.68 8.94
CA ASN A 535 22.10 -8.13 9.46
C ASN A 535 21.36 -6.94 10.09
N PHE A 536 20.04 -7.05 10.18
CA PHE A 536 19.16 -5.98 10.64
C PHE A 536 18.39 -6.36 11.92
N LEU A 537 18.97 -7.22 12.75
CA LEU A 537 18.31 -7.73 13.97
C LEU A 537 17.90 -6.61 14.94
N SER A 538 18.60 -5.48 14.91
CA SER A 538 18.26 -4.29 15.70
C SER A 538 16.89 -3.69 15.35
N LEU A 539 16.42 -3.87 14.11
CA LEU A 539 15.13 -3.36 13.63
C LEU A 539 13.95 -4.24 14.06
N VAL A 540 14.22 -5.51 14.40
CA VAL A 540 13.20 -6.53 14.72
C VAL A 540 13.19 -6.93 16.20
N LYS A 541 13.74 -6.08 17.07
CA LYS A 541 13.74 -6.29 18.54
C LYS A 541 12.33 -6.55 19.11
N PRO A 542 11.26 -5.81 18.72
CA PRO A 542 9.91 -6.08 19.22
C PRO A 542 9.42 -7.48 18.85
N GLN A 543 9.69 -7.94 17.63
CA GLN A 543 9.30 -9.26 17.13
C GLN A 543 10.06 -10.37 17.88
N LEU A 544 11.38 -10.20 18.09
CA LEU A 544 12.19 -11.10 18.91
C LEU A 544 11.70 -11.15 20.36
N ALA A 545 11.30 -10.01 20.93
CA ALA A 545 10.77 -9.95 22.29
C ALA A 545 9.47 -10.73 22.42
N ILE A 546 8.52 -10.59 21.46
CA ILE A 546 7.29 -11.39 21.44
C ILE A 546 7.60 -12.88 21.35
N ILE A 547 8.51 -13.30 20.48
CA ILE A 547 8.91 -14.71 20.35
C ILE A 547 9.51 -15.23 21.68
N GLY A 548 10.47 -14.50 22.24
CA GLY A 548 11.15 -14.88 23.47
C GLY A 548 10.20 -14.95 24.67
N LEU A 549 9.35 -13.93 24.84
CA LEU A 549 8.35 -13.90 25.92
C LEU A 549 7.30 -15.01 25.76
N THR A 550 6.90 -15.33 24.53
CA THR A 550 5.96 -16.42 24.27
C THR A 550 6.58 -17.77 24.68
N LEU A 551 7.83 -18.05 24.26
CA LEU A 551 8.52 -19.28 24.62
C LEU A 551 8.74 -19.40 26.13
N LEU A 552 9.17 -18.33 26.79
CA LEU A 552 9.32 -18.30 28.25
C LEU A 552 7.98 -18.48 28.96
N GLY A 553 6.91 -17.85 28.47
CA GLY A 553 5.56 -18.00 29.00
C GLY A 553 5.02 -19.42 28.85
N LEU A 554 5.30 -20.09 27.73
CA LEU A 554 4.92 -21.49 27.52
C LEU A 554 5.63 -22.43 28.50
N ILE A 555 6.94 -22.21 28.72
CA ILE A 555 7.72 -22.97 29.70
C ILE A 555 7.17 -22.74 31.11
N TRP A 556 6.94 -21.48 31.48
CA TRP A 556 6.41 -21.10 32.77
C TRP A 556 5.01 -21.69 33.03
N GLY A 557 4.09 -21.54 32.08
CA GLY A 557 2.75 -22.11 32.19
C GLY A 557 2.75 -23.64 32.30
N ALA A 558 3.68 -24.32 31.61
CA ALA A 558 3.86 -25.77 31.76
C ALA A 558 4.33 -26.16 33.17
N ILE A 559 5.26 -25.40 33.76
CA ILE A 559 5.70 -25.59 35.16
C ILE A 559 4.53 -25.40 36.12
N GLN A 560 3.75 -24.32 35.96
CA GLN A 560 2.59 -24.04 36.82
C GLN A 560 1.50 -25.14 36.76
N ILE A 561 1.32 -25.76 35.58
CA ILE A 561 0.43 -26.91 35.44
C ILE A 561 1.02 -28.14 36.14
N ALA A 562 2.31 -28.41 35.97
CA ALA A 562 2.98 -29.55 36.59
C ALA A 562 2.97 -29.47 38.13
N GLU A 563 3.04 -28.27 38.69
CA GLU A 563 2.93 -28.01 40.13
C GLU A 563 1.48 -28.04 40.66
N GLY A 564 0.49 -28.17 39.78
CA GLY A 564 -0.93 -28.21 40.16
C GLY A 564 -1.55 -26.84 40.50
N ASN A 565 -0.83 -25.74 40.23
CA ASN A 565 -1.31 -24.37 40.46
C ASN A 565 -2.44 -23.98 39.49
N ILE A 566 -2.47 -24.58 38.29
CA ILE A 566 -3.52 -24.39 37.28
C ILE A 566 -4.39 -25.65 37.20
N LYS A 567 -5.64 -25.55 37.66
CA LYS A 567 -6.57 -26.69 37.75
C LYS A 567 -7.22 -27.09 36.43
N ASP A 568 -7.38 -26.15 35.51
CA ASP A 568 -7.96 -26.39 34.18
C ASP A 568 -6.93 -26.05 33.07
N PRO A 569 -6.42 -27.06 32.32
CA PRO A 569 -5.44 -26.84 31.27
C PRO A 569 -6.05 -26.31 29.96
N SER A 570 -7.38 -26.21 29.83
CA SER A 570 -8.07 -25.79 28.59
C SER A 570 -7.56 -24.43 28.08
N GLY A 571 -7.40 -23.46 28.98
CA GLY A 571 -6.85 -22.14 28.69
C GLY A 571 -5.37 -22.18 28.26
N PHE A 572 -4.60 -23.17 28.72
CA PHE A 572 -3.21 -23.32 28.28
C PHE A 572 -3.12 -23.85 26.85
N VAL A 573 -3.97 -24.81 26.46
CA VAL A 573 -4.02 -25.36 25.10
C VAL A 573 -4.32 -24.27 24.06
N ILE A 574 -5.30 -23.40 24.32
CA ILE A 574 -5.63 -22.32 23.40
C ILE A 574 -4.49 -21.29 23.29
N ASN A 575 -3.75 -21.04 24.38
CA ASN A 575 -2.62 -20.12 24.36
C ASN A 575 -1.35 -20.73 23.76
N ILE A 576 -1.19 -22.06 23.73
CA ILE A 576 -0.20 -22.73 22.88
C ILE A 576 -0.50 -22.44 21.42
N PHE A 577 -1.76 -22.60 20.99
CA PHE A 577 -2.18 -22.33 19.62
C PHE A 577 -1.89 -20.86 19.22
N TRP A 578 -2.33 -19.90 20.03
CA TRP A 578 -2.07 -18.48 19.76
C TRP A 578 -0.60 -18.10 19.86
N GLY A 579 0.14 -18.67 20.81
CA GLY A 579 1.58 -18.48 20.92
C GLY A 579 2.31 -18.98 19.68
N ALA A 580 1.94 -20.15 19.17
CA ALA A 580 2.49 -20.70 17.92
C ALA A 580 2.13 -19.82 16.71
N ALA A 581 0.88 -19.34 16.62
CA ALA A 581 0.45 -18.42 15.57
C ALA A 581 1.24 -17.09 15.61
N ASN A 582 1.44 -16.53 16.80
CA ASN A 582 2.23 -15.30 16.99
C ASN A 582 3.69 -15.51 16.56
N ILE A 583 4.33 -16.61 16.99
CA ILE A 583 5.70 -16.94 16.57
C ILE A 583 5.78 -17.11 15.05
N ALA A 584 4.84 -17.85 14.46
CA ALA A 584 4.79 -18.07 13.02
C ALA A 584 4.63 -16.77 12.24
N ALA A 585 3.82 -15.83 12.72
CA ALA A 585 3.64 -14.52 12.10
C ALA A 585 4.87 -13.60 12.25
N MET A 586 5.59 -13.65 13.38
CA MET A 586 6.79 -12.85 13.61
C MET A 586 8.02 -13.37 12.85
N MET A 587 8.13 -14.68 12.65
CA MET A 587 9.34 -15.30 12.11
C MET A 587 9.76 -14.77 10.74
N PRO A 588 8.87 -14.57 9.74
CA PRO A 588 9.29 -14.06 8.45
C PRO A 588 10.06 -12.74 8.53
N MET A 589 9.66 -11.82 9.40
CA MET A 589 10.38 -10.56 9.61
C MET A 589 11.78 -10.78 10.22
N VAL A 590 11.90 -11.75 11.13
CA VAL A 590 13.21 -12.13 11.72
C VAL A 590 14.11 -12.77 10.67
N LEU A 591 13.55 -13.63 9.81
CA LEU A 591 14.28 -14.23 8.69
C LEU A 591 14.72 -13.17 7.68
N ALA A 592 13.85 -12.19 7.39
CA ALA A 592 14.18 -11.05 6.54
C ALA A 592 15.35 -10.24 7.10
N ALA A 593 15.40 -10.03 8.42
CA ALA A 593 16.51 -9.33 9.08
C ALA A 593 17.85 -10.09 9.01
N LEU A 594 17.80 -11.41 8.83
CA LEU A 594 18.96 -12.28 8.66
C LEU A 594 19.30 -12.56 7.19
N TRP A 595 18.42 -12.19 6.27
CA TRP A 595 18.56 -12.54 4.87
C TRP A 595 19.70 -11.76 4.21
N GLN A 596 20.46 -12.46 3.38
CA GLN A 596 21.49 -11.90 2.52
C GLN A 596 21.35 -12.55 1.13
N PRO A 597 21.39 -11.78 0.03
CA PRO A 597 21.45 -12.31 -1.32
C PRO A 597 22.78 -13.03 -1.51
N GLU A 598 22.74 -14.03 -2.38
CA GLU A 598 23.93 -14.74 -2.82
C GLU A 598 24.83 -13.75 -3.59
N HIS A 599 26.11 -13.66 -3.22
CA HIS A 599 27.07 -12.79 -3.89
C HIS A 599 27.07 -13.13 -5.38
N ALA A 600 26.86 -12.12 -6.23
CA ALA A 600 26.83 -12.25 -7.68
C ALA A 600 28.15 -12.77 -8.30
N GLU A 601 29.20 -12.95 -7.49
CA GLU A 601 30.49 -13.51 -7.91
C GLU A 601 30.43 -15.03 -8.19
N SER A 602 29.44 -15.77 -7.68
CA SER A 602 29.39 -17.23 -7.91
C SER A 602 28.92 -17.63 -9.32
N ASN A 603 28.26 -16.75 -10.07
CA ASN A 603 27.78 -17.05 -11.42
C ASN A 603 28.85 -16.91 -12.51
N LEU A 604 30.05 -16.42 -12.17
CA LEU A 604 31.19 -16.37 -13.10
C LEU A 604 32.03 -17.66 -13.08
N GLN A 605 31.84 -18.56 -12.10
CA GLN A 605 32.61 -19.80 -11.99
C GLN A 605 31.88 -21.05 -12.52
N GLU A 606 30.55 -21.00 -12.70
CA GLU A 606 29.79 -22.13 -13.28
C GLU A 606 29.57 -22.00 -14.81
N GLY A 607 30.12 -20.95 -15.42
CA GLY A 607 30.02 -20.68 -16.86
C GLY A 607 31.33 -20.76 -17.65
N SER A 608 32.40 -21.29 -17.06
CA SER A 608 33.71 -21.51 -17.71
C SER A 608 33.99 -22.99 -17.93
#